data_AF-A0A550HBU6-F1
#
_entry.id   AF-A0A550HBU6-F1
#
_cell.length_a   1.000
_cell.length_b   1.000
_cell.length_c   1.000
_cell.angle_alpha   90.00
_cell.angle_beta   90.00
_cell.angle_gamma   90.00
#
_symmetry.space_group_name_H-M   'P 1'
#
loop_
_entity.id
_entity.type
_entity.pdbx_description
1 polymer ?
#
loop_
_entity_poly.entity_id
_entity_poly.type
_entity_poly.pdbx_seq_one_letter_code
_entity_poly.pdbx_strand_id
1 'polypeptide(L)'
;MEGWMYALLAVVCWGFEAIIVKAAGDGVDPLTGTGVGCVAAGLIFFVYLLGTGRVTGNIMSRSGLLYGLAGIVSFAVGHYLYYTAINKSGAALSASLVATYPLLTVIIAALFFGEPVTLKSGLGTLLIVIGGLVLLT
;
A
#
# COMPACT_ATOMS: atom_id res chain seq x y z
N MET A 1 8.57 -1.97 -20.22
CA MET A 1 7.36 -1.41 -19.59
C MET A 1 7.78 -0.21 -18.78
N GLU A 2 7.10 0.91 -18.92
CA GLU A 2 7.40 2.13 -18.16
C GLU A 2 6.89 1.99 -16.72
N GLY A 3 7.46 2.76 -15.78
CA GLY A 3 7.17 2.64 -14.34
C GLY A 3 5.69 2.80 -13.99
N TRP A 4 4.99 3.72 -14.66
CA TRP A 4 3.57 3.99 -14.42
C TRP A 4 2.66 2.80 -14.80
N MET A 5 3.10 1.91 -15.71
CA MET A 5 2.34 0.72 -16.06
C MET A 5 2.26 -0.26 -14.89
N TYR A 6 3.36 -0.43 -14.14
CA TYR A 6 3.37 -1.25 -12.92
C TYR A 6 2.46 -0.67 -11.84
N ALA A 7 2.41 0.66 -11.71
CA ALA A 7 1.52 1.33 -10.79
C ALA A 7 0.04 1.08 -11.14
N LEU A 8 -0.33 1.13 -12.42
CA LEU A 8 -1.71 0.81 -12.84
C LEU A 8 -2.09 -0.64 -12.53
N LEU A 9 -1.19 -1.59 -12.79
CA LEU A 9 -1.42 -2.99 -12.43
C LEU A 9 -1.56 -3.17 -10.91
N ALA A 10 -0.77 -2.44 -10.12
CA ALA A 10 -0.88 -2.47 -8.66
C ALA A 10 -2.24 -1.95 -8.17
N VAL A 11 -2.77 -0.87 -8.75
CA VAL A 11 -4.08 -0.32 -8.39
C VAL A 11 -5.20 -1.33 -8.67
N VAL A 12 -5.09 -2.12 -9.75
CA VAL A 12 -6.05 -3.21 -10.02
C VAL A 12 -6.03 -4.24 -8.89
N CYS A 13 -4.84 -4.69 -8.48
CA CYS A 13 -4.70 -5.64 -7.36
C CYS A 13 -5.30 -5.10 -6.06
N TRP A 14 -5.01 -3.83 -5.73
CA TRP A 14 -5.52 -3.19 -4.51
C TRP A 14 -7.04 -2.97 -4.55
N GLY A 15 -7.61 -2.72 -5.73
CA GLY A 15 -9.05 -2.66 -5.93
C GLY A 15 -9.73 -4.00 -5.60
N PHE A 16 -9.19 -5.13 -6.08
CA PHE A 16 -9.69 -6.45 -5.74
C PHE A 16 -9.50 -6.79 -4.25
N GLU A 17 -8.34 -6.44 -3.69
CA GLU A 17 -8.05 -6.65 -2.26
C GLU A 17 -9.14 -6.06 -1.37
N ALA A 18 -9.52 -4.79 -1.59
CA ALA A 18 -10.53 -4.13 -0.77
C ALA A 18 -11.89 -4.85 -0.78
N ILE A 19 -12.27 -5.39 -1.94
CA ILE A 19 -13.51 -6.17 -2.11
C ILE A 19 -13.41 -7.53 -1.43
N ILE A 20 -12.27 -8.22 -1.56
CA ILE A 20 -12.04 -9.52 -0.91
C ILE A 20 -12.10 -9.36 0.62
N VAL A 21 -11.44 -8.34 1.17
CA VAL A 21 -11.47 -8.04 2.62
C VAL A 21 -12.90 -7.72 3.06
N LYS A 22 -13.63 -6.90 2.29
CA LYS A 22 -15.03 -6.61 2.62
C LYS A 22 -15.93 -7.85 2.57
N ALA A 23 -15.67 -8.76 1.63
CA ALA A 23 -16.40 -10.02 1.50
C ALA A 23 -16.08 -11.01 2.64
N ALA A 24 -14.85 -10.98 3.18
CA ALA A 24 -14.50 -11.74 4.37
C ALA A 24 -15.31 -11.29 5.61
N GLY A 25 -15.68 -10.01 5.65
CA GLY A 25 -16.52 -9.43 6.68
C GLY A 25 -15.89 -9.50 8.08
N ASP A 26 -16.73 -9.60 9.10
CA ASP A 26 -16.29 -9.64 10.51
C ASP A 26 -16.04 -11.07 11.02
N GLY A 27 -15.99 -12.06 10.12
CA GLY A 27 -15.75 -13.46 10.49
C GLY A 27 -14.33 -13.75 10.99
N VAL A 28 -13.39 -12.86 10.68
CA VAL A 28 -11.99 -12.92 11.13
C VAL A 28 -11.57 -11.53 11.59
N ASP A 29 -10.94 -11.46 12.77
CA ASP A 29 -10.37 -10.21 13.28
C ASP A 29 -9.32 -9.64 12.29
N PRO A 30 -9.32 -8.31 12.00
CA PRO A 30 -8.41 -7.71 11.03
C PRO A 30 -6.92 -7.97 11.28
N LEU A 31 -6.49 -8.07 12.54
CA LEU A 31 -5.09 -8.39 12.88
C LEU A 31 -4.78 -9.83 12.48
N THR A 32 -5.71 -10.76 12.76
CA THR A 32 -5.60 -12.16 12.33
C THR A 32 -5.58 -12.28 10.81
N GLY A 33 -6.49 -11.59 10.11
CA GLY A 33 -6.53 -11.58 8.65
C GLY A 33 -5.25 -11.02 8.02
N THR A 34 -4.72 -9.93 8.58
CA THR A 34 -3.44 -9.34 8.16
C THR A 34 -2.29 -10.31 8.40
N GLY A 35 -2.23 -10.96 9.56
CA GLY A 35 -1.20 -11.94 9.88
C GLY A 35 -1.19 -13.12 8.91
N VAL A 36 -2.36 -13.69 8.62
CA VAL A 36 -2.52 -14.77 7.63
C VAL A 36 -2.07 -14.31 6.24
N GLY A 37 -2.48 -13.12 5.82
CA GLY A 37 -2.07 -12.53 4.54
C GLY A 37 -0.55 -12.34 4.42
N CYS A 38 0.08 -11.81 5.46
CA CYS A 38 1.54 -11.63 5.53
C CYS A 38 2.29 -12.95 5.43
N VAL A 39 1.85 -13.99 6.14
CA VAL A 39 2.47 -15.32 6.09
C VAL A 39 2.28 -15.95 4.71
N ALA A 40 1.06 -15.90 4.15
CA ALA A 40 0.78 -16.48 2.84
C ALA A 40 1.58 -15.80 1.72
N ALA A 41 1.57 -14.46 1.66
CA ALA A 41 2.33 -13.70 0.68
C ALA A 41 3.84 -13.91 0.87
N GLY A 42 4.32 -13.88 2.11
CA GLY A 42 5.72 -14.12 2.45
C GLY A 42 6.19 -15.50 2.00
N LEU A 43 5.38 -16.54 2.21
CA LEU A 43 5.69 -17.91 1.77
C LEU A 43 5.75 -18.00 0.24
N ILE A 44 4.80 -17.39 -0.47
CA ILE A 44 4.79 -17.38 -1.94
C ILE A 44 6.06 -16.72 -2.47
N PHE A 45 6.42 -15.53 -1.95
CA PHE A 45 7.65 -14.85 -2.36
C PHE A 45 8.90 -15.64 -1.99
N PHE A 46 8.93 -16.25 -0.81
CA PHE A 46 10.05 -17.07 -0.35
C PHE A 46 10.29 -18.27 -1.27
N VAL A 47 9.25 -19.03 -1.59
CA VAL A 47 9.32 -20.18 -2.52
C VAL A 47 9.74 -19.72 -3.91
N TYR A 48 9.18 -18.62 -4.41
CA TYR A 48 9.54 -18.05 -5.71
C TYR A 48 11.02 -17.65 -5.78
N LEU A 49 11.55 -17.00 -4.75
CA LEU A 49 12.95 -16.58 -4.70
C LEU A 49 13.89 -17.78 -4.64
N LEU A 50 13.56 -18.81 -3.86
CA LEU A 50 14.34 -20.04 -3.82
C LEU A 50 14.33 -20.78 -5.16
N GLY A 51 13.15 -20.92 -5.77
CA GLY A 51 13.00 -21.65 -7.05
C GLY A 51 13.66 -20.95 -8.24
N THR A 52 13.77 -19.62 -8.19
CA THR A 52 14.40 -18.84 -9.28
C THR A 52 15.85 -18.47 -9.02
N GLY A 53 16.36 -18.66 -7.80
CA GLY A 53 17.69 -18.23 -7.38
C GLY A 53 17.89 -16.71 -7.44
N ARG A 54 16.82 -15.91 -7.53
CA ARG A 54 16.85 -14.45 -7.72
C ARG A 54 17.13 -13.66 -6.43
N VAL A 55 17.85 -14.25 -5.48
CA VAL A 55 18.31 -13.55 -4.29
C VAL A 55 19.55 -12.73 -4.69
N THR A 56 19.31 -11.49 -5.12
CA THR A 56 20.36 -10.57 -5.56
C THR A 56 20.64 -9.49 -4.52
N GLY A 57 21.91 -9.12 -4.35
CA GLY A 57 22.32 -8.07 -3.43
C GLY A 57 22.43 -8.53 -1.97
N ASN A 58 22.89 -7.62 -1.11
CA ASN A 58 23.05 -7.90 0.32
C ASN A 58 21.81 -7.43 1.09
N ILE A 59 21.08 -8.37 1.70
CA ILE A 59 19.87 -8.11 2.49
C ILE A 59 20.19 -7.30 3.75
N MET A 60 21.40 -7.44 4.30
CA MET A 60 21.88 -6.67 5.46
C MET A 60 22.49 -5.32 5.07
N SER A 61 22.47 -4.95 3.79
CA SER A 61 22.82 -3.59 3.36
C SER A 61 21.77 -2.58 3.82
N ARG A 62 22.12 -1.29 3.81
CA ARG A 62 21.18 -0.19 4.04
C ARG A 62 19.92 -0.33 3.18
N SER A 63 20.06 -0.66 1.90
CA SER A 63 18.92 -0.83 0.99
C SER A 63 18.04 -2.01 1.39
N GLY A 64 18.65 -3.15 1.75
CA GLY A 64 17.90 -4.33 2.20
C GLY A 64 17.14 -4.06 3.50
N LEU A 65 17.76 -3.37 4.46
CA LEU A 65 17.10 -2.94 5.70
C LEU A 65 15.95 -1.95 5.44
N LEU A 66 16.11 -1.01 4.50
CA LEU A 66 15.04 -0.09 4.10
C LEU A 66 13.86 -0.82 3.45
N TYR A 67 14.11 -1.83 2.61
CA TYR A 67 13.05 -2.69 2.06
C TYR A 67 12.35 -3.50 3.17
N GLY A 68 13.11 -4.01 4.14
CA GLY A 68 12.53 -4.68 5.31
C GLY A 68 11.62 -3.76 6.13
N LEU A 69 12.07 -2.53 6.40
CA LEU A 69 11.28 -1.52 7.10
C LEU A 69 10.03 -1.13 6.30
N ALA A 70 10.15 -0.91 4.99
CA ALA A 70 9.02 -0.64 4.11
C ALA A 70 8.00 -1.78 4.14
N GLY A 71 8.48 -3.03 4.18
CA GLY A 71 7.64 -4.22 4.33
C GLY A 71 6.84 -4.21 5.65
N ILE A 72 7.49 -3.91 6.78
CA ILE A 72 6.82 -3.83 8.08
C ILE A 72 5.77 -2.71 8.10
N VAL A 73 6.15 -1.51 7.64
CA VAL A 73 5.24 -0.35 7.64
C VAL A 73 4.04 -0.60 6.72
N SER A 74 4.24 -1.20 5.54
CA SER A 74 3.16 -1.45 4.59
C SER A 74 2.34 -2.69 4.96
N PHE A 75 2.95 -3.88 4.96
CA PHE A 75 2.22 -5.14 5.08
C PHE A 75 1.74 -5.44 6.50
N ALA A 76 2.49 -5.04 7.53
CA ALA A 76 2.04 -5.30 8.91
C ALA A 76 1.15 -4.16 9.41
N VAL A 77 1.69 -2.93 9.46
CA VAL A 77 0.97 -1.81 10.08
C VAL A 77 -0.10 -1.26 9.13
N GLY A 78 0.26 -0.96 7.89
CA GLY A 78 -0.62 -0.36 6.90
C GLY A 78 -1.84 -1.23 6.59
N HIS A 79 -1.63 -2.50 6.26
CA HIS A 79 -2.74 -3.41 5.94
C HIS A 79 -3.63 -3.70 7.15
N TYR A 80 -3.08 -3.83 8.36
CA TYR A 80 -3.89 -3.96 9.58
C TYR A 80 -4.84 -2.77 9.75
N LEU A 81 -4.33 -1.55 9.64
CA LEU A 81 -5.13 -0.34 9.76
C LEU A 81 -6.16 -0.25 8.62
N TYR A 82 -5.76 -0.61 7.40
CA TYR A 82 -6.63 -0.57 6.23
C TYR A 82 -7.77 -1.59 6.32
N TYR A 83 -7.49 -2.84 6.70
CA TYR A 83 -8.51 -3.87 6.85
C TYR A 83 -9.46 -3.54 7.99
N THR A 84 -8.93 -3.00 9.08
CA THR A 84 -9.75 -2.47 10.18
C THR A 84 -10.68 -1.37 9.70
N ALA A 85 -10.19 -0.45 8.87
CA ALA A 85 -11.00 0.60 8.28
C ALA A 85 -12.09 0.04 7.35
N ILE A 86 -11.77 -0.95 6.50
CA ILE A 86 -12.74 -1.59 5.60
C ILE A 86 -13.88 -2.25 6.39
N ASN A 87 -13.55 -2.95 7.48
CA ASN A 87 -14.57 -3.59 8.31
C ASN A 87 -15.48 -2.55 8.98
N LYS A 88 -14.90 -1.47 9.51
CA LYS A 88 -15.65 -0.42 10.22
C LYS A 88 -16.43 0.54 9.31
N SER A 89 -15.92 0.83 8.13
CA SER A 89 -16.35 1.97 7.31
C SER A 89 -16.63 1.62 5.85
N GLY A 90 -16.38 0.38 5.43
CA GLY A 90 -16.63 -0.12 4.08
C GLY A 90 -15.48 0.12 3.10
N ALA A 91 -15.39 -0.74 2.08
CA ALA A 91 -14.27 -0.77 1.14
C ALA A 91 -14.09 0.54 0.35
N ALA A 92 -15.18 1.09 -0.21
CA ALA A 92 -15.11 2.26 -1.07
C ALA A 92 -14.60 3.50 -0.32
N LEU A 93 -15.11 3.72 0.90
CA LEU A 93 -14.73 4.83 1.74
C LEU A 93 -13.26 4.72 2.19
N SER A 94 -12.87 3.55 2.70
CA SER A 94 -11.50 3.30 3.14
C SER A 94 -10.50 3.42 1.99
N ALA A 95 -10.81 2.87 0.81
CA ALA A 95 -9.96 2.96 -0.37
C ALA A 95 -9.77 4.42 -0.81
N SER A 96 -10.84 5.22 -0.80
CA SER A 96 -10.80 6.63 -1.18
C SER A 96 -9.94 7.47 -0.24
N LEU A 97 -10.04 7.23 1.07
CA LEU A 97 -9.19 7.87 2.06
C LEU A 97 -7.72 7.47 1.89
N VAL A 98 -7.44 6.17 1.71
CA VAL A 98 -6.07 5.70 1.47
C VAL A 98 -5.51 6.31 0.18
N ALA A 99 -6.31 6.46 -0.87
CA ALA A 99 -5.88 7.06 -2.13
C ALA A 99 -5.36 8.50 -1.99
N THR A 100 -5.57 9.18 -0.86
CA THR A 100 -4.99 10.50 -0.55
C THR A 100 -3.52 10.46 -0.13
N TYR A 101 -2.93 9.27 0.08
CA TYR A 101 -1.52 9.13 0.48
C TYR A 101 -0.47 9.79 -0.46
N PRO A 102 -0.72 10.03 -1.77
CA PRO A 102 0.20 10.81 -2.59
C PRO A 102 0.47 12.22 -2.04
N LEU A 103 -0.49 12.83 -1.33
CA LEU A 103 -0.27 14.11 -0.64
C LEU A 103 0.83 14.00 0.40
N LEU A 104 0.72 13.00 1.26
CA LEU A 104 1.70 12.72 2.30
C LEU A 104 3.04 12.37 1.67
N THR A 105 3.03 11.62 0.56
CA THR A 105 4.23 11.24 -0.19
C THR A 105 4.97 12.47 -0.71
N VAL A 106 4.28 13.41 -1.35
CA VAL A 106 4.89 14.65 -1.86
C VAL A 106 5.46 15.51 -0.72
N ILE A 107 4.73 15.64 0.39
CA ILE A 107 5.18 16.40 1.56
C ILE A 107 6.43 15.76 2.18
N ILE A 108 6.39 14.45 2.42
CA ILE A 108 7.53 13.71 2.97
C ILE A 108 8.71 13.77 2.01
N ALA A 109 8.49 13.64 0.69
CA ALA A 109 9.55 13.71 -0.29
C ALA A 109 10.23 15.08 -0.33
N ALA A 110 9.44 16.16 -0.26
CA ALA A 110 9.96 17.51 -0.17
C ALA A 110 10.79 17.73 1.11
N LEU A 111 10.32 17.21 2.25
CA LEU A 111 11.00 17.39 3.55
C LEU A 111 12.28 16.56 3.68
N PHE A 112 12.27 15.30 3.25
CA PHE A 112 13.37 14.36 3.50
C PHE A 112 14.35 14.24 2.33
N PHE A 113 13.88 14.42 1.09
CA PHE A 113 14.69 14.30 -0.11
C PHE A 113 14.94 15.63 -0.82
N GLY A 114 14.32 16.72 -0.34
CA GLY A 114 14.47 18.05 -0.94
C GLY A 114 13.84 18.16 -2.33
N GLU A 115 12.89 17.26 -2.67
CA GLU A 115 12.24 17.27 -3.97
C GLU A 115 11.36 18.54 -4.13
N PRO A 116 11.51 19.30 -5.23
CA PRO A 116 10.71 20.50 -5.44
C PRO A 116 9.24 20.12 -5.67
N VAL A 117 8.35 20.66 -4.84
CA VAL A 117 6.90 20.54 -5.04
C VAL A 117 6.51 21.38 -6.25
N THR A 118 6.40 20.73 -7.40
CA THR A 118 5.96 21.39 -8.62
C THR A 118 4.48 21.76 -8.55
N LEU A 119 4.08 22.79 -9.29
CA LEU A 119 2.67 23.17 -9.39
C LEU A 119 1.79 22.01 -9.92
N LYS A 120 2.35 21.19 -10.83
CA LYS A 120 1.66 20.01 -11.38
C LYS A 120 1.41 18.94 -10.32
N SER A 121 2.43 18.59 -9.53
CA SER A 121 2.28 17.59 -8.46
C SER A 121 1.35 18.10 -7.35
N GLY A 122 1.43 19.39 -7.00
CA GLY A 122 0.52 20.02 -6.04
C GLY A 122 -0.94 19.98 -6.49
N LEU A 123 -1.23 20.40 -7.73
CA LEU A 123 -2.59 20.38 -8.27
C LEU A 123 -3.15 18.96 -8.43
N GLY A 124 -2.35 18.02 -8.94
CA GLY A 124 -2.79 16.63 -9.08
C GLY A 124 -3.12 15.99 -7.73
N THR A 125 -2.28 16.25 -6.73
CA THR A 125 -2.51 15.81 -5.35
C THR A 125 -3.79 16.41 -4.76
N LEU A 126 -4.01 17.72 -4.95
CA LEU A 126 -5.21 18.40 -4.47
C LEU A 126 -6.48 17.79 -5.06
N LEU A 127 -6.48 17.48 -6.36
CA LEU A 127 -7.61 16.85 -7.04
C LEU A 127 -7.92 15.45 -6.48
N ILE A 128 -6.89 14.66 -6.16
CA ILE A 128 -7.06 13.35 -5.53
C ILE A 128 -7.74 13.50 -4.16
N VAL A 129 -7.30 14.46 -3.35
CA VAL A 129 -7.87 14.72 -2.02
C VAL A 129 -9.32 15.17 -2.14
N ILE A 130 -9.62 16.13 -3.03
CA ILE A 130 -10.99 16.62 -3.25
C ILE A 130 -11.90 15.47 -3.72
N GLY A 131 -11.44 14.65 -4.67
CA GLY A 131 -12.18 13.48 -5.13
C GLY A 131 -12.49 12.49 -4.01
N GLY A 132 -11.51 12.22 -3.12
CA GLY A 132 -11.71 11.38 -1.95
C GLY A 132 -12.71 11.98 -0.94
N LEU A 133 -12.66 13.30 -0.72
CA LEU A 133 -13.58 14.01 0.18
C LEU A 133 -15.03 13.96 -0.32
N VAL A 134 -15.25 14.06 -1.64
CA VAL A 134 -16.60 13.96 -2.24
C VAL A 134 -17.21 12.57 -2.02
N LEU A 135 -16.39 11.52 -1.94
CA LEU A 135 -16.87 10.16 -1.65
C LEU A 135 -17.19 9.93 -0.16
N LEU A 136 -16.82 10.86 0.72
CA LEU A 136 -17.18 10.81 2.15
C LEU A 136 -18.61 11.27 2.44
N THR A 137 -19.25 11.98 1.51
CA THR A 137 -20.62 12.53 1.65
C THR A 137 -21.65 11.63 1.01
#